data_AF-A0AAJ1I5C3-F1
#
_entry.id   AF-A0AAJ1I5C3-F1
#
_cell.length_a   1.000
_cell.length_b   1.000
_cell.length_c   1.000
_cell.angle_alpha   90.00
_cell.angle_beta   90.00
_cell.angle_gamma   90.00
#
_symmetry.space_group_name_H-M   'P 1'
#
loop_
_entity.id
_entity.type
_entity.pdbx_description
1 polymer ?
#
loop_
_entity_poly.entity_id
_entity_poly.type
_entity_poly.pdbx_seq_one_letter_code
_entity_poly.pdbx_strand_id
1 'polypeptide(L)' 'MTPSSSPNLDKLRNIVQKFGASSFTTDQVASEYDDAPATAESIEQFDALLQRHAAVLGIHSVPGSGGQGHGATVWQPA' A
#
# COMPACT_ATOMS: atom_id res chain seq x y z
N MET A 1 -6.78 -21.94 -17.05
CA MET A 1 -5.56 -21.51 -16.35
C MET A 1 -5.93 -20.27 -15.56
N THR A 2 -6.22 -20.39 -14.28
CA THR A 2 -6.40 -19.21 -13.43
C THR A 2 -5.04 -18.53 -13.33
N PRO A 3 -4.88 -17.26 -13.75
CA PRO A 3 -3.66 -16.57 -13.38
C PRO A 3 -3.61 -16.62 -11.86
N SER A 4 -2.58 -17.24 -11.30
CA SER A 4 -2.21 -17.01 -9.90
C SER A 4 -1.86 -15.54 -9.83
N SER A 5 -2.88 -14.69 -9.70
CA SER A 5 -2.77 -13.25 -9.47
C SER A 5 -2.35 -13.04 -8.02
N SER A 6 -1.29 -13.74 -7.62
CA SER A 6 -0.60 -13.45 -6.38
C SER A 6 0.08 -12.10 -6.60
N PRO A 7 -0.23 -11.09 -5.80
CA PRO A 7 0.39 -9.79 -5.91
C PRO A 7 1.91 -9.95 -5.82
N ASN A 8 2.64 -9.40 -6.79
CA ASN A 8 4.08 -9.48 -6.88
C ASN A 8 4.71 -8.60 -5.80
N LEU A 9 5.12 -9.24 -4.71
CA LEU A 9 5.70 -8.56 -3.54
C LEU A 9 6.99 -7.81 -3.90
N ASP A 10 7.79 -8.29 -4.86
CA ASP A 10 8.99 -7.57 -5.31
C ASP A 10 8.62 -6.23 -5.96
N LYS A 11 7.56 -6.19 -6.76
CA LYS A 11 7.05 -4.95 -7.36
C LYS A 11 6.53 -4.00 -6.27
N LEU A 12 5.72 -4.52 -5.34
CA LEU A 12 5.21 -3.76 -4.20
C LEU A 12 6.37 -3.16 -3.39
N ARG A 13 7.41 -3.95 -3.10
CA ARG A 13 8.60 -3.50 -2.39
C ARG A 13 9.32 -2.38 -3.14
N ASN A 14 9.51 -2.51 -4.46
CA ASN A 14 10.13 -1.45 -5.26
C ASN A 14 9.33 -0.14 -5.18
N ILE A 15 8.00 -0.21 -5.25
CA ILE A 15 7.11 0.95 -5.13
C ILE A 15 7.22 1.57 -3.74
N VAL A 16 7.12 0.77 -2.67
CA VAL A 16 7.28 1.23 -1.29
C VAL A 16 8.65 1.89 -1.07
N GLN A 17 9.72 1.29 -1.60
CA GLN A 17 11.06 1.86 -1.54
C GLN A 17 11.21 3.15 -2.37
N LYS A 18 10.44 3.31 -3.45
CA LYS A 18 10.40 4.55 -4.26
C LYS A 18 9.87 5.73 -3.45
N PHE A 19 8.91 5.51 -2.55
CA PHE A 19 8.45 6.53 -1.62
C PHE A 19 9.53 6.93 -0.60
N GLY A 20 10.50 6.06 -0.36
CA GLY A 20 11.70 6.35 0.42
C GLY A 20 11.35 6.70 1.86
N ALA A 21 11.72 7.91 2.30
CA ALA A 21 11.41 8.47 3.62
C ALA A 21 10.04 9.20 3.68
N SER A 22 9.33 9.28 2.55
CA SER A 22 8.06 9.99 2.45
C SER A 22 6.92 9.11 2.93
N SER A 23 5.94 9.71 3.60
CA SER A 23 4.67 9.04 3.89
C SER A 23 3.89 8.82 2.61
N PHE A 24 3.25 7.67 2.47
CA PHE A 24 2.44 7.32 1.30
C PHE A 24 1.13 6.68 1.72
N THR A 25 0.16 6.59 0.81
CA THR A 25 -1.13 5.96 1.09
C THR A 25 -1.28 4.66 0.32
N THR A 26 -2.15 3.77 0.80
CA THR A 26 -2.48 2.53 0.07
C THR A 26 -2.97 2.81 -1.35
N ASP A 27 -3.75 3.88 -1.54
CA ASP A 27 -4.20 4.37 -2.84
C ASP A 27 -3.02 4.66 -3.79
N GLN A 28 -2.02 5.41 -3.33
CA GLN A 28 -0.83 5.70 -4.13
C GLN A 28 -0.06 4.43 -4.50
N VAL A 29 0.07 3.49 -3.56
CA VAL A 29 0.75 2.20 -3.83
C VAL A 29 -0.03 1.37 -4.84
N ALA A 30 -1.35 1.26 -4.68
CA ALA A 30 -2.20 0.52 -5.59
C ALA A 30 -2.19 1.14 -6.99
N SER A 31 -2.20 2.47 -7.07
CA SER A 31 -2.20 3.19 -8.34
C SER A 31 -0.88 3.03 -9.08
N GLU A 32 0.25 3.17 -8.37
CA GLU A 32 1.60 2.91 -8.91
C GLU A 32 1.81 1.43 -9.26
N TYR A 33 1.14 0.52 -8.55
CA TYR A 33 1.24 -0.90 -8.81
C TYR A 33 0.49 -1.31 -10.08
N ASP A 34 -0.71 -0.78 -10.31
CA ASP A 34 -1.50 -1.11 -11.50
C ASP A 34 -1.16 -0.21 -12.71
N ASP A 35 -0.38 0.86 -12.49
CA ASP A 35 -0.19 1.96 -13.47
C ASP A 35 -1.54 2.54 -13.94
N ALA A 36 -2.51 2.53 -13.03
CA ALA A 36 -3.91 2.87 -13.27
C ALA A 36 -4.53 3.48 -12.00
N PRO A 37 -5.63 4.23 -12.08
CA PRO A 37 -6.30 4.75 -10.88
C PRO A 37 -6.71 3.61 -9.95
N ALA A 38 -6.32 3.71 -8.67
CA ALA A 38 -6.65 2.70 -7.69
C ALA A 38 -8.17 2.60 -7.47
N THR A 39 -8.69 1.38 -7.53
CA THR A 39 -10.10 1.09 -7.20
C THR A 39 -10.23 0.77 -5.72
N ALA A 40 -11.46 0.89 -5.18
CA ALA A 40 -11.73 0.56 -3.79
C ALA A 40 -11.32 -0.89 -3.44
N GLU A 41 -11.60 -1.85 -4.32
CA GLU A 41 -11.18 -3.25 -4.15
C GLU A 41 -9.65 -3.39 -4.10
N SER A 42 -8.93 -2.74 -5.02
CA SER A 42 -7.46 -2.74 -5.01
C SER A 42 -6.93 -2.14 -3.72
N ILE A 43 -7.49 -1.01 -3.27
CA ILE A 43 -7.08 -0.37 -2.02
C ILE A 43 -7.23 -1.33 -0.84
N GLU A 44 -8.37 -2.02 -0.69
CA GLU A 44 -8.55 -2.98 0.41
C GLU A 44 -7.58 -4.17 0.32
N GLN A 45 -7.32 -4.69 -0.90
CA GLN A 45 -6.35 -5.76 -1.11
C GLN A 45 -4.93 -5.33 -0.76
N PHE A 46 -4.51 -4.15 -1.23
CA PHE A 46 -3.19 -3.59 -0.96
C PHE A 46 -3.02 -3.20 0.51
N ASP A 47 -4.07 -2.74 1.18
CA ASP A 47 -4.05 -2.42 2.60
C ASP A 47 -3.72 -3.67 3.42
N ALA A 48 -4.45 -4.76 3.18
CA ALA A 48 -4.20 -6.05 3.83
C ALA A 48 -2.80 -6.60 3.51
N LEU A 49 -2.31 -6.42 2.29
CA LEU A 49 -0.95 -6.83 1.89
C LEU A 49 0.12 -6.01 2.58
N LEU A 50 0.01 -4.68 2.56
CA LEU A 50 0.95 -3.77 3.22
C LEU A 50 0.97 -4.05 4.72
N GLN A 51 -0.19 -4.26 5.35
CA GLN A 51 -0.27 -4.60 6.77
C GLN A 51 0.40 -5.94 7.08
N ARG A 52 0.14 -6.97 6.25
CA ARG A 52 0.75 -8.30 6.42
C ARG A 52 2.26 -8.30 6.22
N HIS A 53 2.74 -7.47 5.30
CA HIS A 53 4.16 -7.39 4.92
C HIS A 53 4.87 -6.17 5.51
N ALA A 54 4.23 -5.43 6.42
CA ALA A 54 4.73 -4.20 7.01
C ALA A 54 6.13 -4.38 7.64
N ALA A 55 6.29 -5.46 8.42
CA ALA A 55 7.55 -5.82 9.05
C ALA A 55 8.67 -6.16 8.05
N VAL A 56 8.33 -6.74 6.89
CA VAL A 56 9.30 -7.10 5.83
C VAL A 56 9.70 -5.87 5.01
N LEU A 57 8.74 -4.97 4.80
CA LEU A 57 8.94 -3.72 4.08
C LEU A 57 9.58 -2.63 4.95
N GLY A 58 9.61 -2.82 6.28
CA GLY A 58 10.04 -1.81 7.22
C GLY A 58 9.12 -0.59 7.18
N ILE A 59 7.81 -0.80 7.14
CA ILE A 59 6.80 0.26 7.17
C ILE A 59 5.84 0.04 8.34
N HIS A 60 5.14 1.10 8.74
CA HIS A 60 4.10 1.05 9.74
C HIS A 60 2.91 1.90 9.28
N SER A 61 1.70 1.42 9.58
CA SER A 61 0.49 2.21 9.35
C SER A 61 0.39 3.27 10.44
N VAL A 62 0.12 4.50 10.00
CA VAL A 62 -0.11 5.64 10.88
C VAL A 62 -1.56 6.07 10.67
N PRO A 63 -2.38 6.07 11.73
CA PRO A 63 -3.72 6.63 11.62
C PRO A 63 -3.56 8.11 11.25
N GLY A 64 -4.04 8.48 10.06
CA GLY A 64 -4.02 9.86 9.62
C GLY A 64 -4.67 10.73 10.69
N SER A 65 -3.93 11.70 11.22
CA SER A 65 -4.42 12.66 12.21
C SER A 65 -5.37 13.66 11.57
N GLY A 66 -6.51 13.16 11.06
CA GLY A 66 -7.62 13.94 10.54
C GLY A 66 -8.88 13.27 11.06
N GLY A 67 -9.48 13.85 12.09
CA GLY A 67 -10.58 13.25 12.84
C GLY A 67 -11.71 12.73 11.96
N GLN A 68 -12.23 11.57 12.36
CA GLN A 68 -13.57 11.08 12.08
C GLN A 68 -13.90 10.78 10.60
N GLY A 69 -13.63 9.53 10.21
CA GLY A 69 -14.32 8.84 9.11
C GLY A 69 -13.55 8.83 7.79
N HIS A 70 -13.25 7.63 7.28
CA HIS A 70 -12.81 7.40 5.90
C HIS A 70 -11.49 8.08 5.45
N GLY A 71 -10.53 8.29 6.35
CA GLY A 71 -9.17 8.68 5.94
C GLY A 71 -8.38 7.47 5.43
N ALA A 72 -7.84 7.55 4.21
CA ALA A 72 -6.99 6.51 3.64
C ALA A 72 -5.82 6.16 4.59
N THR A 73 -5.53 4.87 4.78
CA THR A 73 -4.39 4.42 5.60
C THR A 73 -3.10 5.04 5.08
N VAL A 74 -2.42 5.79 5.95
CA VAL A 74 -1.11 6.36 5.66
C VAL A 74 -0.06 5.38 6.16
N TRP A 75 0.94 5.10 5.34
CA TRP A 75 2.08 4.27 5.63
C TRP A 75 3.32 5.13 5.73
N GLN A 76 4.12 4.85 6.75
CA GLN A 76 5.41 5.49 6.95
C GLN A 76 6.50 4.44 7.00
N PRO A 77 7.65 4.67 6.34
CA PRO A 77 8.84 3.88 6.56
C PRO A 77 9.27 3.98 8.03
N ALA A 78 9.70 2.85 8.60
CA ALA A 78 10.23 2.72 9.95
C ALA A 78 11.66 3.27 10.05
#